data_AF-A0A7W6K7I5-F1
#
_entry.id   AF-A0A7W6K7I5-F1
#
_cell.length_a   1.000
_cell.length_b   1.000
_cell.length_c   1.000
_cell.angle_alpha   90.00
_cell.angle_beta   90.00
_cell.angle_gamma   90.00
#
_symmetry.space_group_name_H-M   'P 1'
#
loop_
_entity.id
_entity.type
_entity.pdbx_description
1 polymer ?
#
loop_
_entity_poly.entity_id
_entity_poly.type
_entity_poly.pdbx_seq_one_letter_code
_entity_poly.pdbx_strand_id
1 'polypeptide(L)' 'MKTKPNDPINPSTTLQYSGNAQLGDIKVTTDGLTKREYFAALALQGLLSYHGGGLLAERAVEQANALIYELNKY' A
#
# COMPACT_ATOMS: atom_id res chain seq x y z
N MET A 1 -3.92 -5.17 18.12
CA MET A 1 -3.43 -6.11 17.08
C MET A 1 -2.22 -5.45 16.44
N LYS A 2 -1.05 -6.11 16.41
CA LYS A 2 0.15 -5.48 15.85
C LYS A 2 0.05 -5.32 14.33
N THR A 3 0.18 -4.07 13.88
CA THR A 3 0.29 -3.65 12.48
C THR A 3 1.69 -3.91 11.97
N LYS A 4 1.89 -4.91 11.10
CA LYS A 4 3.20 -5.11 10.45
C LYS A 4 3.30 -4.27 9.17
N PRO A 5 4.41 -3.54 8.94
CA PRO A 5 4.53 -2.64 7.78
C PRO A 5 4.26 -3.27 6.43
N ASN A 6 4.75 -4.50 6.22
CA ASN A 6 4.70 -5.18 4.92
C ASN A 6 3.49 -6.12 4.79
N ASP A 7 2.57 -6.14 5.77
CA ASP A 7 1.33 -6.90 5.60
C ASP A 7 0.46 -6.20 4.55
N PRO A 8 -0.29 -6.95 3.73
CA PRO A 8 -1.22 -6.36 2.77
C PRO A 8 -2.40 -5.67 3.48
N ILE A 9 -2.95 -4.62 2.86
CA ILE A 9 -4.18 -3.94 3.33
C ILE A 9 -5.46 -4.60 2.83
N ASN A 10 -5.40 -5.29 1.69
CA ASN A 10 -6.49 -6.10 1.15
C ASN A 10 -5.96 -7.48 0.77
N PRO A 11 -6.78 -8.54 0.86
CA PRO A 11 -6.42 -9.81 0.26
C PRO A 11 -6.25 -9.59 -1.24
N SER A 12 -5.12 -10.02 -1.80
CA SER A 12 -4.78 -9.94 -3.21
C SER A 12 -6.02 -10.22 -4.07
N THR A 13 -6.43 -9.24 -4.88
CA THR A 13 -7.51 -9.44 -5.84
C THR A 13 -7.02 -10.44 -6.87
N THR A 14 -7.55 -11.66 -6.81
CA THR A 14 -7.37 -12.62 -7.89
C THR A 14 -8.30 -12.21 -9.01
N LEU A 15 -7.75 -11.69 -10.09
CA LEU A 15 -8.49 -11.49 -11.33
C LEU A 15 -8.43 -12.81 -12.11
N GLN A 16 -9.57 -13.49 -12.23
CA GLN A 16 -9.72 -14.65 -13.10
C GLN A 16 -10.20 -14.15 -14.47
N TYR A 17 -9.36 -14.32 -15.49
CA TYR A 17 -9.77 -14.11 -16.86
C TYR A 17 -10.15 -15.47 -17.45
N SER A 18 -11.45 -15.69 -17.67
CA SER A 18 -11.92 -16.87 -18.42
C SER A 18 -11.74 -16.59 -19.91
N GLY A 19 -10.70 -17.19 -20.49
CA GLY A 19 -10.44 -17.14 -21.93
C GLY A 19 -11.25 -18.20 -22.68
N ASN A 20 -11.45 -18.00 -23.98
CA ASN A 20 -12.02 -19.03 -24.85
C ASN A 20 -11.20 -20.33 -24.73
N ALA A 21 -11.89 -21.48 -24.76
CA ALA A 21 -11.48 -22.82 -24.32
C ALA A 21 -10.11 -23.40 -24.77
N GLN A 22 -9.29 -22.67 -25.52
CA GLN A 22 -7.96 -23.08 -25.98
C GLN A 22 -6.80 -22.47 -25.17
N LEU A 23 -7.03 -21.46 -24.32
CA LEU A 23 -5.94 -20.76 -23.59
C LEU A 23 -5.91 -20.99 -22.07
N GLY A 24 -6.88 -21.74 -21.52
CA GLY A 24 -6.99 -21.99 -20.08
C GLY A 24 -7.34 -20.73 -19.25
N ASP A 25 -7.65 -20.93 -17.98
CA ASP A 25 -7.92 -19.82 -17.06
C ASP A 25 -6.61 -19.15 -16.65
N ILE A 26 -6.47 -17.86 -16.96
CA ILE A 26 -5.32 -17.07 -16.52
C ILE A 26 -5.66 -16.45 -15.16
N LYS A 27 -4.98 -16.92 -14.12
CA LYS A 27 -5.04 -16.36 -12.77
C LYS A 27 -3.98 -15.26 -12.63
N VAL A 28 -4.39 -14.00 -12.65
CA VAL A 28 -3.50 -12.87 -12.34
C VAL A 28 -3.70 -12.51 -10.87
N THR A 29 -2.64 -12.68 -10.07
CA THR A 29 -2.58 -12.15 -8.70
C THR A 29 -1.89 -10.81 -8.73
N THR A 30 -2.63 -9.73 -8.46
CA THR A 30 -2.01 -8.46 -8.12
C THR A 30 -1.78 -8.44 -6.62
N ASP A 31 -0.51 -8.33 -6.21
CA ASP A 31 -0.20 -8.07 -4.82
C ASP A 31 -0.71 -6.65 -4.50
N GLY A 32 -1.68 -6.57 -3.58
CA GLY A 32 -2.22 -5.30 -3.13
C GLY A 32 -1.17 -4.49 -2.37
N LEU A 33 -1.47 -3.22 -2.07
CA LEU A 33 -0.56 -2.37 -1.30
C LEU A 33 -0.31 -2.95 0.09
N THR A 34 0.94 -2.86 0.54
CA THR A 34 1.29 -3.06 1.94
C THR A 34 0.75 -1.91 2.80
N LYS A 35 0.59 -2.16 4.10
CA LYS A 35 0.19 -1.14 5.08
C LYS A 35 1.11 0.08 5.04
N ARG A 36 2.42 -0.12 4.92
CA ARG A 36 3.39 0.99 4.77
C ARG A 36 3.14 1.79 3.51
N GLU A 37 3.01 1.14 2.36
CA GLU A 37 2.82 1.83 1.07
C GLU A 37 1.52 2.64 1.05
N TYR A 38 0.45 2.09 1.60
CA TYR A 38 -0.81 2.81 1.72
C TYR A 38 -0.70 4.04 2.63
N PHE A 39 -0.12 3.90 3.82
CA PHE A 39 0.05 5.05 4.72
C PHE A 39 1.02 6.08 4.14
N ALA A 40 2.06 5.66 3.43
CA ALA A 40 2.98 6.56 2.73
C ALA A 40 2.26 7.31 1.61
N ALA A 41 1.39 6.65 0.84
CA ALA A 41 0.59 7.32 -0.19
C ALA A 41 -0.34 8.39 0.41
N LEU A 42 -1.01 8.11 1.54
CA LEU A 42 -1.84 9.09 2.24
C LEU A 42 -1.02 10.26 2.79
N ALA A 43 0.13 9.99 3.39
CA ALA A 43 1.03 11.03 3.88
C ALA A 43 1.54 11.91 2.74
N LEU A 44 1.90 11.31 1.60
CA LEU A 44 2.36 12.03 0.41
C LEU A 44 1.26 12.94 -0.16
N GLN A 45 0.01 12.49 -0.21
CA GLN A 45 -1.12 13.33 -0.64
C GLN A 45 -1.26 14.58 0.24
N GLY A 46 -1.18 14.41 1.56
CA GLY A 46 -1.18 15.53 2.51
C GLY A 46 0.01 16.48 2.28
N LEU A 47 1.22 15.93 2.15
CA LEU A 47 2.43 16.70 1.90
C LEU A 47 2.39 17.47 0.57
N LEU A 48 1.82 16.90 -0.49
CA LEU A 48 1.67 17.56 -1.79
C LEU A 48 0.62 18.67 -1.79
N SER A 49 -0.43 18.53 -0.96
CA SER A 49 -1.43 19.59 -0.79
C SER A 49 -0.83 20.85 -0.14
N TYR A 50 0.19 20.66 0.69
CA TYR A 50 0.99 21.74 1.24
C TYR A 50 2.01 22.18 0.17
N HIS A 51 1.95 23.44 -0.28
CA HIS A 51 2.85 23.98 -1.31
C HIS A 51 4.28 24.20 -0.76
N GLY A 52 4.96 23.12 -0.37
CA GLY A 52 6.34 23.11 0.12
C GLY A 52 7.22 22.25 -0.77
N GLY A 53 8.19 22.86 -1.46
CA GLY A 53 9.20 22.13 -2.21
C GLY A 53 10.12 21.32 -1.29
N GLY A 54 10.38 20.06 -1.62
CA GLY A 54 11.30 19.19 -0.85
C GLY A 54 11.22 17.71 -1.25
N LEU A 55 11.98 16.87 -0.55
CA LEU A 55 11.96 15.41 -0.69
C LEU A 55 10.70 14.80 -0.03
N LEU A 56 9.54 15.05 -0.62
CA LEU A 56 8.25 14.67 -0.04
C LEU A 56 8.04 13.16 0.07
N ALA A 57 8.64 12.37 -0.83
CA ALA A 57 8.53 10.91 -0.82
C ALA A 57 9.21 10.28 0.41
N GLU A 58 10.41 10.72 0.76
CA GLU A 58 11.14 10.23 1.94
C GLU A 58 10.36 10.55 3.22
N ARG A 59 9.92 11.80 3.35
CA ARG A 59 9.09 12.24 4.49
C ARG A 59 7.78 11.49 4.62
N ALA A 60 7.16 11.13 3.49
CA ALA A 60 5.94 10.33 3.50
C ALA A 60 6.19 8.91 4.06
N VAL A 61 7.32 8.30 3.72
CA VAL A 61 7.72 6.98 4.25
C VAL A 61 8.05 7.07 5.74
N GLU A 62 8.75 8.10 6.18
CA GLU A 62 9.03 8.36 7.60
C GLU A 62 7.73 8.49 8.40
N GLN A 63 6.79 9.30 7.90
CA GLN A 63 5.50 9.51 8.56
C GLN A 63 4.67 8.22 8.64
N ALA A 64 4.70 7.40 7.58
CA ALA A 64 4.05 6.08 7.59
C ALA A 64 4.67 5.15 8.66
N ASN A 65 5.99 5.12 8.78
CA ASN A 65 6.68 4.32 9.79
C ASN A 65 6.36 4.81 11.22
N ALA A 66 6.32 6.13 11.44
CA ALA A 66 5.95 6.72 12.73
C ALA A 66 4.52 6.34 13.14
N LEU A 67 3.57 6.38 12.20
CA LEU A 67 2.18 5.96 12.46
C LEU A 67 2.10 4.47 12.81
N ILE A 68 2.76 3.59 12.04
CA ILE A 68 2.78 2.15 12.32
C ILE A 68 3.38 1.89 13.71
N TYR A 69 4.45 2.60 14.07
CA TYR A 69 5.05 2.50 15.40
C TYR A 69 4.05 2.89 16.50
N GLU A 70 3.36 4.03 16.35
CA GLU A 70 2.36 4.50 17.32
C GLU A 70 1.19 3.51 17.48
N LEU A 71 0.65 3.00 16.38
CA LEU A 71 -0.43 2.01 16.38
C LEU A 71 -0.03 0.70 17.08
N ASN A 72 1.26 0.38 17.13
CA ASN A 72 1.78 -0.84 17.75
C ASN A 72 2.08 -0.71 19.24
N LYS A 73 1.94 0.48 19.83
CA LYS A 73 2.11 0.70 21.27
C LYS A 73 0.95 0.16 22.11
N TYR A 74 -0.23 0.01 21.50
CA TYR A 74 -1.48 -0.42 22.12
C TYR A 74 -1.90 -1.82 21.62
#